data_AF-A0A2L1UE08-F1
#
_entry.id   AF-A0A2L1UE08-F1
#
_cell.length_a   1.000
_cell.length_b   1.000
_cell.length_c   1.000
_cell.angle_alpha   90.00
_cell.angle_beta   90.00
_cell.angle_gamma   90.00
#
_symmetry.space_group_name_H-M   'P 1'
#
loop_
_entity.id
_entity.type
_entity.pdbx_description
1 polymer ?
#
loop_
_entity_poly.entity_id
_entity_poly.type
_entity_poly.pdbx_seq_one_letter_code
_entity_poly.pdbx_strand_id
1 'polypeptide(L)'
;MALLTRTCRQCQASFQGGPRAYYCPTCRAERTRKTYAEYKRRKRQGKARALGSTDTCERCGKSYVVNAGLQRFCPDCQPIHAAEHDRRTSLSYYNANKDTINPARNQKRREWRRRKKAKNAP
;
A
#
# COMPACT_ATOMS: atom_id res chain seq x y z
N MET A 1 -22.25 -7.60 7.20
CA MET A 1 -20.91 -8.05 7.63
C MET A 1 -21.01 -8.47 9.09
N ALA A 2 -20.66 -9.71 9.43
CA ALA A 2 -20.71 -10.18 10.82
C ALA A 2 -19.61 -9.51 11.66
N LEU A 3 -19.96 -9.09 12.88
CA LEU A 3 -18.99 -8.72 13.90
C LEU A 3 -18.47 -10.01 14.53
N LEU A 4 -17.15 -10.09 14.70
CA LEU A 4 -16.52 -11.21 15.38
C LEU A 4 -15.59 -10.70 16.47
N THR A 5 -15.30 -11.56 17.45
CA THR A 5 -14.30 -11.29 18.48
C THR A 5 -12.91 -11.18 17.84
N ARG A 6 -12.27 -10.02 18.01
CA ARG A 6 -10.92 -9.70 17.53
C ARG A 6 -10.07 -9.22 18.70
N THR A 7 -8.75 -9.35 18.55
CA THR A 7 -7.77 -8.89 19.54
C THR A 7 -7.15 -7.57 19.08
N CYS A 8 -7.13 -6.57 19.95
CA CYS A 8 -6.55 -5.27 19.66
C CYS A 8 -5.01 -5.35 19.57
N ARG A 9 -4.41 -4.86 18.47
CA ARG A 9 -2.94 -4.87 18.29
C ARG A 9 -2.15 -3.94 19.22
N GLN A 10 -2.82 -3.06 19.98
CA GLN A 10 -2.16 -2.12 20.91
C GLN A 10 -2.26 -2.57 22.37
N CYS A 11 -3.48 -2.85 22.85
CA CYS A 11 -3.72 -3.20 24.25
C CYS A 11 -4.07 -4.68 24.47
N GLN A 12 -4.10 -5.49 23.40
CA GLN A 12 -4.44 -6.93 23.44
C GLN A 12 -5.85 -7.26 23.97
N ALA A 13 -6.73 -6.27 24.20
CA ALA A 13 -8.10 -6.51 24.60
C ALA A 13 -8.94 -7.17 23.50
N SER A 14 -9.82 -8.10 23.90
CA SER A 14 -10.85 -8.69 23.04
C SER A 14 -11.99 -7.71 22.82
N PHE A 15 -12.41 -7.53 21.56
CA PHE A 15 -13.52 -6.64 21.20
C PHE A 15 -14.29 -7.17 19.99
N GLN A 16 -15.55 -6.76 19.84
CA GLN A 16 -16.35 -7.08 18.66
C GLN A 16 -16.04 -6.13 17.52
N GLY A 17 -15.68 -6.66 16.35
CA GLY A 17 -15.28 -5.84 15.20
C GLY A 17 -15.49 -6.54 13.86
N GLY A 18 -15.53 -5.73 12.80
CA GLY A 18 -15.56 -6.24 11.43
C GLY A 18 -14.25 -6.94 11.02
N PRO A 19 -14.19 -7.56 9.83
CA PRO A 19 -13.07 -8.40 9.41
C PRO A 19 -11.71 -7.69 9.33
N ARG A 20 -11.70 -6.35 9.20
CA ARG A 20 -10.49 -5.51 9.14
C ARG A 20 -10.30 -4.64 10.38
N ALA A 21 -11.02 -4.92 11.48
CA ALA A 21 -10.86 -4.15 12.72
C ALA A 21 -9.57 -4.58 13.45
N TYR A 22 -8.53 -3.73 13.39
CA TYR A 22 -7.24 -4.00 14.06
C TYR A 22 -7.14 -3.50 15.50
N TYR A 23 -8.01 -2.55 15.87
CA TYR A 23 -7.94 -1.86 17.16
C TYR A 23 -9.33 -1.73 17.78
N CYS A 24 -9.38 -1.88 19.10
CA CYS A 24 -10.59 -1.63 19.88
C CYS A 24 -11.02 -0.16 19.77
N PRO A 25 -12.29 0.17 20.11
CA PRO A 25 -12.82 1.53 20.00
C PRO A 25 -12.00 2.58 20.75
N THR A 26 -11.50 2.24 21.95
CA THR A 26 -10.70 3.15 22.79
C THR A 26 -9.36 3.49 22.12
N CYS A 27 -8.56 2.48 21.77
CA CYS A 27 -7.27 2.70 21.10
C CYS A 27 -7.43 3.32 19.70
N ARG A 28 -8.56 3.11 19.02
CA ARG A 28 -8.87 3.79 17.76
C ARG A 28 -9.12 5.28 17.98
N ALA A 29 -9.90 5.64 18.99
CA ALA A 29 -10.19 7.03 19.33
C ALA A 29 -8.92 7.79 19.70
N GLU A 30 -8.04 7.18 20.50
CA GLU A 30 -6.74 7.74 20.87
C GLU A 30 -5.86 8.01 19.63
N ARG A 31 -5.71 7.02 18.74
CA ARG A 31 -4.95 7.18 17.49
C ARG A 31 -5.54 8.30 16.63
N THR A 32 -6.85 8.36 16.52
CA THR A 32 -7.54 9.40 15.75
C THR A 32 -7.26 10.78 16.33
N ARG A 33 -7.33 10.94 17.67
CA ARG A 33 -6.95 12.18 18.34
C ARG A 33 -5.50 12.58 18.06
N LYS A 34 -4.55 11.65 18.21
CA LYS A 34 -3.11 11.90 17.99
C LYS A 34 -2.84 12.35 16.55
N THR A 35 -3.31 11.58 15.57
CA THR A 35 -3.12 11.91 14.15
C THR A 35 -3.77 13.23 13.75
N TYR A 36 -4.96 13.53 14.28
CA TYR A 36 -5.64 14.79 14.03
C TYR A 36 -4.93 16.00 14.69
N ALA A 37 -4.40 15.83 15.90
CA ALA A 37 -3.60 16.85 16.56
C ALA A 37 -2.32 17.17 15.76
N GLU A 38 -1.62 16.15 15.26
CA GLU A 38 -0.44 16.32 14.41
C GLU A 38 -0.78 17.00 13.07
N TYR A 39 -1.90 16.62 12.45
CA TYR A 39 -2.40 17.29 11.25
C TYR A 39 -2.67 18.78 11.52
N LYS A 40 -3.39 19.12 12.60
CA LYS A 40 -3.65 20.51 13.00
C LYS A 40 -2.35 21.28 13.25
N ARG A 41 -1.38 20.66 13.92
CA ARG A 41 -0.06 21.25 14.18
C ARG A 41 0.65 21.60 12.87
N ARG A 42 0.75 20.64 11.93
CA ARG A 42 1.38 20.85 10.61
C ARG A 42 0.66 21.92 9.80
N LYS A 43 -0.68 21.93 9.82
CA LYS A 43 -1.48 22.95 9.13
C LYS A 43 -1.22 24.36 9.67
N ARG A 44 -1.21 24.53 11.00
CA ARG A 44 -0.90 25.83 11.64
C ARG A 44 0.52 26.32 11.33
N GLN A 45 1.48 25.40 11.19
CA GLN A 45 2.87 25.72 10.84
C GLN A 45 3.07 26.00 9.33
N GLY A 46 2.03 25.92 8.50
CA GLY A 46 2.17 26.03 7.04
C GLY A 46 2.93 24.87 6.38
N LYS A 47 3.21 23.79 7.12
CA LYS A 47 3.96 22.61 6.62
C LYS A 47 3.05 21.56 5.97
N ALA A 48 1.75 21.82 5.91
CA ALA A 48 0.81 20.96 5.23
C ALA A 48 0.82 21.28 3.74
N ARG A 49 1.20 20.31 2.91
CA ARG A 49 1.15 20.44 1.45
C ARG A 49 -0.30 20.42 0.98
N ALA A 50 -0.72 21.45 0.25
CA ALA A 50 -2.04 21.49 -0.36
C ALA A 50 -2.04 20.71 -1.66
N LEU A 51 -3.18 20.09 -2.01
CA LEU A 51 -3.35 19.56 -3.35
C LEU A 51 -3.43 20.73 -4.33
N GLY A 52 -2.77 20.61 -5.49
CA GLY A 52 -2.65 21.66 -6.49
C GLY A 52 -1.52 22.66 -6.24
N SER A 53 -0.83 22.62 -5.09
CA SER A 53 0.37 23.45 -4.89
C SER A 53 1.57 22.91 -5.68
N THR A 54 2.62 23.73 -5.80
CA THR A 54 3.90 23.32 -6.41
C THR A 54 4.86 22.77 -5.35
N ASP A 55 5.55 21.67 -5.67
CA ASP A 55 6.62 21.07 -4.86
C ASP A 55 7.79 20.62 -5.74
N THR A 56 8.91 20.22 -5.15
CA THR A 56 10.17 19.91 -5.85
C THR A 56 10.43 18.42 -5.89
N CYS A 57 10.78 17.88 -7.06
CA CYS A 57 11.06 16.46 -7.26
C CYS A 57 12.37 16.06 -6.59
N GLU A 58 12.33 15.07 -5.69
CA GLU A 58 13.53 14.56 -4.99
C GLU A 58 14.57 13.92 -5.94
N ARG A 59 14.17 13.51 -7.16
CA ARG A 59 15.07 12.90 -8.15
C ARG A 59 15.72 13.90 -9.09
N CYS A 60 14.93 14.80 -9.68
CA CYS A 60 15.39 15.68 -10.75
C CYS A 60 15.44 17.16 -10.36
N GLY A 61 14.98 17.53 -9.17
CA GLY A 61 14.96 18.91 -8.67
C GLY A 61 13.97 19.84 -9.38
N LYS A 62 13.22 19.36 -10.39
CA LYS A 62 12.20 20.16 -11.08
C LYS A 62 10.97 20.35 -10.21
N SER A 63 10.30 21.48 -10.38
CA SER A 63 9.00 21.74 -9.77
C SER A 63 7.89 20.89 -10.42
N TYR A 64 6.89 20.50 -9.64
CA TYR A 64 5.73 19.76 -10.10
C TYR A 64 4.48 20.11 -9.28
N VAL A 65 3.29 19.85 -9.84
CA VAL A 65 2.01 20.05 -9.15
C VAL A 65 1.70 18.83 -8.26
N VAL A 66 1.42 19.08 -6.99
CA VAL A 66 1.10 18.06 -5.99
C VAL A 66 -0.32 17.56 -6.19
N ASN A 67 -0.44 16.31 -6.65
CA ASN A 67 -1.74 15.64 -6.83
C ASN A 67 -2.04 14.63 -5.71
N ALA A 68 -1.03 14.24 -4.93
CA ALA A 68 -1.20 13.32 -3.81
C ALA A 68 -0.36 13.72 -2.58
N GLY A 69 -0.92 13.49 -1.39
CA GLY A 69 -0.27 13.86 -0.12
C GLY A 69 1.05 13.11 0.19
N LEU A 70 1.36 12.01 -0.51
CA LEU A 70 2.61 11.25 -0.40
C LEU A 70 3.48 11.34 -1.67
N GLN A 71 3.14 12.21 -2.61
CA GLN A 71 3.92 12.41 -3.82
C GLN A 71 5.31 12.96 -3.46
N ARG A 72 6.37 12.33 -3.97
CA ARG A 72 7.78 12.71 -3.76
C ARG A 72 8.50 13.04 -5.07
N PHE A 73 7.99 12.51 -6.17
CA PHE A 73 8.58 12.60 -7.49
C PHE A 73 7.59 13.24 -8.47
N CYS A 74 8.11 13.92 -9.49
CA CYS A 74 7.30 14.38 -10.62
C CYS A 74 6.74 13.19 -11.42
N PRO A 75 5.72 13.41 -12.27
CA PRO A 75 5.10 12.35 -13.07
C PRO A 75 6.09 11.54 -13.91
N ASP A 76 7.16 12.15 -14.41
CA ASP A 76 8.18 11.48 -15.23
C ASP A 76 9.13 10.61 -14.39
N CYS A 77 9.49 11.07 -13.19
CA CYS A 77 10.45 10.39 -12.32
C CYS A 77 9.80 9.29 -11.48
N GLN A 78 8.50 9.40 -11.20
CA GLN A 78 7.76 8.42 -10.41
C GLN A 78 7.81 6.98 -10.97
N PRO A 79 7.55 6.72 -12.27
CA PRO A 79 7.63 5.35 -12.81
C PRO A 79 9.05 4.78 -12.73
N ILE A 80 10.08 5.62 -12.89
CA ILE A 80 11.48 5.21 -12.79
C ILE A 80 11.79 4.74 -11.36
N HIS A 81 11.43 5.56 -10.37
CA HIS A 81 11.64 5.21 -8.96
C HIS A 81 10.84 3.95 -8.55
N ALA A 82 9.59 3.82 -9.04
CA ALA A 82 8.79 2.62 -8.79
C ALA A 82 9.46 1.36 -9.35
N ALA A 83 9.95 1.40 -10.59
CA ALA A 83 10.64 0.28 -11.20
C ALA A 83 11.94 -0.09 -10.47
N GLU A 84 12.72 0.90 -10.01
CA GLU A 84 13.92 0.66 -9.20
C GLU A 84 13.59 0.01 -7.85
N HIS A 85 12.56 0.53 -7.17
CA HIS A 85 12.08 -0.05 -5.92
C HIS A 85 11.67 -1.51 -6.12
N ASP A 86 10.86 -1.78 -7.14
CA ASP A 86 10.39 -3.14 -7.44
C ASP A 86 11.53 -4.08 -7.77
N ARG A 87 12.51 -3.65 -8.58
CA ARG A 87 13.72 -4.47 -8.85
C ARG A 87 14.45 -4.83 -7.55
N ARG A 88 14.57 -3.89 -6.62
CA ARG A 88 15.25 -4.11 -5.33
C ARG A 88 14.47 -5.07 -4.42
N THR A 89 13.15 -4.95 -4.35
CA THR A 89 12.35 -5.68 -3.34
C THR A 89 11.69 -6.96 -3.84
N SER A 90 11.45 -7.08 -5.15
CA SER A 90 10.66 -8.17 -5.74
C SER A 90 11.28 -9.55 -5.52
N LEU A 91 12.60 -9.70 -5.67
CA LEU A 91 13.28 -10.98 -5.48
C LEU A 91 13.20 -11.48 -4.04
N SER A 92 13.43 -10.59 -3.07
CA SER A 92 13.32 -10.93 -1.65
C SER A 92 11.88 -11.35 -1.30
N TYR A 93 10.90 -10.57 -1.75
CA TYR A 93 9.49 -10.90 -1.56
C TYR A 93 9.13 -12.24 -2.21
N TYR A 94 9.55 -12.48 -3.46
CA TYR A 94 9.29 -13.73 -4.17
C TYR A 94 9.92 -14.91 -3.42
N ASN A 95 11.18 -14.82 -3.01
CA ASN A 95 11.86 -15.91 -2.31
C ASN A 95 11.18 -16.26 -0.99
N ALA A 96 10.71 -15.25 -0.24
CA ALA A 96 9.99 -15.44 1.02
C ALA A 96 8.58 -16.03 0.85
N ASN A 97 7.96 -15.87 -0.33
CA ASN A 97 6.56 -16.25 -0.58
C ASN A 97 6.40 -17.28 -1.71
N LYS A 98 7.51 -17.87 -2.20
CA LYS A 98 7.49 -18.75 -3.38
C LYS A 98 6.58 -19.97 -3.18
N ASP A 99 6.51 -20.50 -1.98
CA ASP A 99 5.75 -21.73 -1.69
C ASP A 99 4.24 -21.47 -1.71
N THR A 100 3.78 -20.28 -1.33
CA THR A 100 2.38 -19.86 -1.47
C THR A 100 2.05 -19.38 -2.88
N ILE A 101 2.99 -18.75 -3.58
CA ILE A 101 2.78 -18.19 -4.93
C ILE A 101 2.82 -19.27 -6.03
N ASN A 102 3.79 -20.19 -5.98
CA ASN A 102 4.09 -21.09 -7.08
C ASN A 102 2.99 -22.12 -7.40
N PRO A 103 2.24 -22.69 -6.43
CA PRO A 103 1.17 -23.64 -6.75
C PRO A 103 0.12 -23.06 -7.70
N ALA A 104 -0.45 -21.89 -7.37
CA ALA A 104 -1.43 -21.21 -8.20
C ALA A 104 -0.83 -20.75 -9.55
N ARG A 105 0.42 -20.27 -9.54
CA ARG A 105 1.13 -19.86 -10.77
C ARG A 105 1.38 -21.04 -11.71
N ASN A 106 1.75 -22.19 -11.17
CA ASN A 106 2.03 -23.40 -11.92
C ASN A 106 0.75 -24.01 -12.49
N GLN A 107 -0.35 -24.00 -11.74
CA GLN A 107 -1.67 -24.43 -12.22
C GLN A 107 -2.11 -23.59 -13.43
N LYS A 108 -2.12 -22.25 -13.30
CA LYS A 108 -2.46 -21.35 -14.41
C LYS A 108 -1.58 -21.59 -15.65
N ARG A 109 -0.28 -21.87 -15.44
CA ARG A 109 0.65 -22.19 -16.53
C ARG A 109 0.29 -23.51 -17.23
N ARG A 110 -0.10 -24.54 -16.48
CA ARG A 110 -0.56 -25.83 -17.03
C ARG A 110 -1.84 -25.66 -17.84
N GLU A 111 -2.81 -24.93 -17.32
CA GLU A 111 -4.07 -24.61 -18.01
C GLU A 111 -3.84 -23.83 -19.31
N TRP A 112 -2.98 -22.80 -19.26
CA TRP A 112 -2.61 -22.04 -20.46
C TRP A 112 -1.98 -22.92 -21.54
N ARG A 113 -1.07 -23.84 -21.15
CA ARG A 113 -0.44 -24.80 -22.08
C ARG A 113 -1.47 -25.74 -22.68
N ARG A 114 -2.41 -26.28 -21.88
CA ARG A 114 -3.52 -27.11 -22.37
C ARG A 114 -4.37 -26.35 -23.38
N ARG A 115 -4.78 -25.13 -23.06
CA ARG A 115 -5.58 -24.27 -23.96
C ARG A 115 -4.84 -23.96 -25.27
N LYS A 116 -3.55 -23.65 -25.21
CA LYS A 116 -2.75 -23.40 -26.41
C LYS A 116 -2.63 -24.65 -27.29
N LYS A 117 -2.40 -25.82 -26.68
CA LYS A 117 -2.36 -27.10 -27.41
C LYS A 117 -3.70 -27.41 -28.10
N ALA A 118 -4.82 -27.21 -27.40
CA ALA A 118 -6.16 -27.42 -27.96
C ALA A 118 -6.47 -26.48 -29.14
N LYS A 119 -6.04 -25.21 -29.08
CA LYS A 119 -6.20 -24.25 -30.18
C LYS A 119 -5.36 -24.56 -31.42
N ASN A 120 -4.24 -25.25 -31.23
CA ASN A 120 -3.30 -25.60 -32.29
C ASN A 120 -3.45 -27.06 -32.73
N ALA A 121 -4.52 -27.75 -32.31
CA ALA A 121 -4.83 -29.09 -32.78
C ALA A 121 -5.43 -28.99 -34.20
N PRO A 122 -5.00 -29.84 -35.15
CA PRO A 122 -5.52 -29.86 -36.52
C PRO A 122 -6.98 -30.29 -36.56
#